data_AF-A0A8C4ZWM8-F1
#
_entry.id   AF-A0A8C4ZWM8-F1
#
_cell.length_a   1.000
_cell.length_b   1.000
_cell.length_c   1.000
_cell.angle_alpha   90.00
_cell.angle_beta   90.00
_cell.angle_gamma   90.00
#
_symmetry.space_group_name_H-M   'P 1'
#
loop_
_entity.id
_entity.type
_entity.pdbx_description
1 polymer ?
#
loop_
_entity_poly.entity_id
_entity_poly.type
_entity_poly.pdbx_seq_one_letter_code
_entity_poly.pdbx_strand_id
1 'polypeptide(L)'
;MKDLGVKVRTHSHTRTRTYLFSLGLPQANRAKIFKDLTMDQGFFTSKDFLPMVATASKPGMCSCRSALPELRGVVIVLGAGDTAFDCATSALRCGARRVFVCFRKGFTNIRAVPEEMELAKEERCEFLPFLSPRQVLLKAGRVAGLEFCRTEQSEDGEWLEDEEQTVRLKADYIISAFGSMLDDPQVAEALAPVKLNRWGTPDISTDTMQTSEPWVFAGGDIAGLANTTVESVNDGKQASWHMHRYIQSLHGQAVGAVPKLPLFYSAIDAVDISVEVCGIHFPNPFGLASAPPTTSCAMIRRAFEQGWGFALTKTFGLDKDLVTNVSPRIVRGTTSGPLFGPGQSSFLNIELISEKTAAYWCQGVAELKKDFPNNVVISSIMCSFNKSDWTEIAKMAEASGADALELNLSCPHGMGERGMGLACGQVCSVRSQLISKLFVYTLRCVFFLVILEVDFKAT
;
A
#
# COMPACT_ATOMS: atom_id res chain seq x y z
N MET A 1 -11.48 9.12 10.67
CA MET A 1 -10.94 9.93 11.79
C MET A 1 -12.04 10.35 12.76
N LYS A 2 -13.04 11.14 12.35
CA LYS A 2 -14.15 11.57 13.22
C LYS A 2 -14.93 10.40 13.83
N ASP A 3 -15.10 9.32 13.07
CA ASP A 3 -15.79 8.10 13.54
C ASP A 3 -15.07 7.41 14.71
N LEU A 4 -13.77 7.67 14.88
CA LEU A 4 -12.98 7.20 16.03
C LEU A 4 -13.08 8.15 17.24
N GLY A 5 -13.99 9.12 17.21
CA GLY A 5 -14.22 10.09 18.28
C GLY A 5 -13.23 11.26 18.32
N VAL A 6 -12.38 11.42 17.29
CA VAL A 6 -11.42 12.53 17.22
C VAL A 6 -12.18 13.86 17.08
N LYS A 7 -11.92 14.78 18.01
CA LYS A 7 -12.53 16.11 18.04
C LYS A 7 -11.62 17.12 17.34
N VAL A 8 -12.17 17.88 16.39
CA VAL A 8 -11.48 19.00 15.73
C VAL A 8 -12.07 20.30 16.27
N ARG A 9 -11.21 21.20 16.74
CA ARG A 9 -11.60 22.52 17.27
C ARG A 9 -10.75 23.60 16.63
N THR A 10 -11.39 24.69 16.21
CA THR A 10 -10.70 25.93 15.81
C THR A 10 -10.55 26.81 17.05
N HIS A 11 -9.31 27.24 17.36
CA HIS A 11 -8.99 28.09 18.52
C HIS A 11 -9.38 27.52 19.89
N SER A 12 -8.59 26.58 20.43
CA SER A 12 -8.77 26.10 21.81
C SER A 12 -7.47 25.95 22.57
N HIS A 13 -7.42 26.51 23.78
CA HIS A 13 -6.38 26.24 24.75
C HIS A 13 -6.87 25.16 25.70
N THR A 14 -6.40 23.94 25.52
CA THR A 14 -6.67 22.83 26.45
C THR A 14 -5.35 22.25 26.92
N ARG A 15 -5.19 22.15 28.24
CA ARG A 15 -4.05 21.46 28.85
C ARG A 15 -4.21 19.95 28.63
N THR A 16 -3.24 19.31 27.99
CA THR A 16 -3.25 17.87 27.70
C THR A 16 -2.00 17.21 28.29
N ARG A 17 -1.93 15.88 28.23
CA ARG A 17 -0.78 15.10 28.69
C ARG A 17 0.35 15.02 27.66
N THR A 18 0.04 15.25 26.39
CA THR A 18 1.02 15.22 25.30
C THR A 18 0.49 16.03 24.11
N TYR A 19 1.41 16.54 23.29
CA TYR A 19 1.11 17.31 22.08
C TYR A 19 1.88 16.75 20.89
N LEU A 20 1.22 16.75 19.72
CA LEU A 20 1.88 16.63 18.42
C LEU A 20 1.75 17.99 17.72
N PHE A 21 2.89 18.61 17.42
CA PHE A 21 2.97 19.86 16.71
C PHE A 21 3.10 19.61 15.20
N SER A 22 2.09 20.04 14.43
CA SER A 22 1.99 19.78 12.99
C SER A 22 1.34 20.94 12.24
N LEU A 23 1.73 22.18 12.56
CA LEU A 23 1.21 23.39 11.90
C LEU A 23 1.74 23.59 10.46
N GLY A 24 2.69 22.75 10.03
CA GLY A 24 3.44 22.93 8.79
C GLY A 24 4.27 24.21 8.83
N LEU A 25 4.50 24.80 7.65
CA LEU A 25 5.23 26.07 7.49
C LEU A 25 4.23 27.16 7.07
N PRO A 26 3.77 28.03 8.00
CA PRO A 26 2.64 28.90 7.74
C PRO A 26 2.97 30.10 6.85
N GLN A 27 4.17 30.68 6.95
CA GLN A 27 4.53 31.89 6.22
C GLN A 27 5.19 31.59 4.87
N ALA A 28 4.99 32.47 3.89
CA ALA A 28 5.69 32.38 2.60
C ALA A 28 7.13 32.89 2.72
N ASN A 29 8.07 32.22 2.06
CA ASN A 29 9.43 32.72 1.92
C ASN A 29 9.45 33.91 0.95
N ARG A 30 9.62 35.13 1.48
CA ARG A 30 9.56 36.38 0.70
C ARG A 30 10.95 36.98 0.48
N ALA A 31 11.34 37.15 -0.78
CA ALA A 31 12.57 37.83 -1.13
C ALA A 31 12.49 39.35 -0.87
N LYS A 32 13.63 39.95 -0.50
CA LYS A 32 13.74 41.38 -0.16
C LYS A 32 13.23 42.32 -1.27
N ILE A 33 13.45 41.94 -2.53
CA ILE A 33 13.03 42.72 -3.71
C ILE A 33 11.51 42.89 -3.82
N PHE A 34 10.73 42.08 -3.10
CA PHE A 34 9.27 42.12 -3.11
C PHE A 34 8.68 42.73 -1.85
N LYS A 35 9.48 43.23 -0.90
CA LYS A 35 9.03 43.61 0.46
C LYS A 35 7.82 44.55 0.47
N ASP A 36 7.80 45.54 -0.42
CA ASP A 36 6.81 46.63 -0.41
C ASP A 36 5.67 46.43 -1.44
N LEU A 37 5.64 45.29 -2.13
CA LEU A 37 4.61 45.00 -3.14
C LEU A 37 3.33 44.44 -2.53
N THR A 38 2.19 44.81 -3.10
CA THR A 38 0.86 44.32 -2.67
C THR A 38 0.13 43.57 -3.78
N MET A 39 -0.93 42.87 -3.41
CA MET A 39 -1.81 42.15 -4.35
C MET A 39 -2.48 43.10 -5.36
N ASP A 40 -2.85 44.31 -4.95
CA ASP A 40 -3.48 45.31 -5.84
C ASP A 40 -2.53 45.75 -6.97
N GLN A 41 -1.22 45.73 -6.68
CA GLN A 41 -0.16 46.03 -7.64
C GLN A 41 0.14 44.85 -8.58
N GLY A 42 -0.42 43.65 -8.30
CA GLY A 42 -0.22 42.45 -9.11
C GLY A 42 0.82 41.46 -8.57
N PHE A 43 1.28 41.63 -7.32
CA PHE A 43 2.21 40.70 -6.68
C PHE A 43 1.51 39.78 -5.68
N PHE A 44 1.77 38.48 -5.78
CA PHE A 44 1.29 37.47 -4.85
C PHE A 44 2.45 36.59 -4.37
N THR A 45 2.35 36.10 -3.15
CA THR A 45 3.06 34.86 -2.79
C THR A 45 2.14 33.67 -3.05
N SER A 46 2.70 32.46 -3.12
CA SER A 46 1.91 31.22 -3.19
C SER A 46 0.94 31.05 -2.02
N LYS A 47 1.29 31.54 -0.82
CA LYS A 47 0.43 31.54 0.38
C LYS A 47 -0.71 32.56 0.31
N ASP A 48 -0.65 33.53 -0.60
CA ASP A 48 -1.78 34.41 -0.90
C ASP A 48 -2.64 33.79 -2.01
N PHE A 49 -2.00 33.44 -3.14
CA PHE A 49 -2.67 33.08 -4.38
C PHE A 49 -3.42 31.75 -4.31
N LEU A 50 -2.74 30.67 -3.90
CA LEU A 50 -3.35 29.33 -3.90
C LEU A 50 -4.55 29.23 -2.95
N PRO A 51 -4.53 29.80 -1.73
CA PRO A 51 -5.72 29.83 -0.88
C PRO A 51 -6.90 30.58 -1.48
N MET A 52 -6.67 31.68 -2.21
CA MET A 52 -7.75 32.39 -2.90
C MET A 52 -8.41 31.51 -3.97
N VAL A 53 -7.58 30.86 -4.81
CA VAL A 53 -8.07 29.93 -5.85
C VAL A 53 -8.78 28.74 -5.23
N ALA A 54 -8.22 28.14 -4.18
CA ALA A 54 -8.81 27.00 -3.49
C ALA A 54 -10.17 27.36 -2.86
N THR A 55 -10.27 28.51 -2.19
CA THR A 55 -11.51 28.95 -1.56
C THR A 55 -12.62 29.20 -2.57
N ALA A 56 -12.29 29.73 -3.75
CA ALA A 56 -13.24 29.96 -4.82
C ALA A 56 -13.65 28.69 -5.58
N SER A 57 -12.76 27.69 -5.67
CA SER A 57 -12.95 26.50 -6.51
C SER A 57 -13.42 25.24 -5.77
N LYS A 58 -13.32 25.20 -4.42
CA LYS A 58 -13.63 24.02 -3.62
C LYS A 58 -14.90 24.23 -2.78
N PRO A 59 -16.09 23.80 -3.25
CA PRO A 59 -17.33 23.87 -2.48
C PRO A 59 -17.19 23.19 -1.11
N GLY A 60 -17.66 23.86 -0.05
CA GLY A 60 -17.59 23.35 1.32
C GLY A 60 -16.30 23.69 2.08
N MET A 61 -15.28 24.27 1.42
CA MET A 61 -14.05 24.70 2.09
C MET A 61 -14.25 25.97 2.93
N CYS A 62 -14.94 26.97 2.39
CA CYS A 62 -15.34 28.19 3.11
C CYS A 62 -16.86 28.37 3.05
N SER A 63 -17.42 28.98 4.09
CA SER A 63 -18.82 29.45 4.10
C SER A 63 -19.03 30.72 3.28
N CYS A 64 -17.94 31.43 2.98
CA CYS A 64 -17.91 32.63 2.17
C CYS A 64 -18.09 32.30 0.67
N ARG A 65 -18.82 33.18 -0.05
CA ARG A 65 -18.81 33.17 -1.52
C ARG A 65 -17.57 33.91 -1.99
N SER A 66 -16.56 33.16 -2.42
CA SER A 66 -15.33 33.72 -2.99
C SER A 66 -15.34 33.59 -4.52
N ALA A 67 -14.95 34.64 -5.21
CA ALA A 67 -14.72 34.62 -6.65
C ALA A 67 -13.26 34.22 -6.94
N LEU A 68 -13.03 33.62 -8.12
CA LEU A 68 -11.68 33.37 -8.59
C LEU A 68 -10.93 34.71 -8.76
N PRO A 69 -9.63 34.76 -8.44
CA PRO A 69 -8.79 35.90 -8.81
C PRO A 69 -8.86 36.16 -10.33
N GLU A 70 -8.92 37.41 -10.75
CA GLU A 70 -8.86 37.79 -12.17
C GLU A 70 -7.43 38.19 -12.55
N LEU A 71 -6.70 37.27 -13.19
CA LEU A 71 -5.33 37.50 -13.65
C LEU A 71 -5.30 37.74 -15.17
N ARG A 72 -5.78 38.90 -15.64
CA ARG A 72 -5.83 39.20 -17.08
C ARG A 72 -4.47 39.70 -17.59
N GLY A 73 -3.73 38.86 -18.29
CA GLY A 73 -2.45 39.26 -18.87
C GLY A 73 -1.38 38.18 -18.78
N VAL A 74 -0.13 38.62 -18.66
CA VAL A 74 1.04 37.75 -18.52
C VAL A 74 1.38 37.59 -17.05
N VAL A 75 1.53 36.34 -16.60
CA VAL A 75 1.91 36.00 -15.23
C VAL A 75 3.32 35.43 -15.22
N ILE A 76 4.16 35.90 -14.31
CA ILE A 76 5.45 35.27 -13.97
C ILE A 76 5.28 34.50 -12.67
N VAL A 77 5.60 33.21 -12.68
CA VAL A 77 5.71 32.38 -11.49
C VAL A 77 7.17 32.11 -11.20
N LEU A 78 7.61 32.36 -9.97
CA LEU A 78 9.00 32.22 -9.55
C LEU A 78 9.19 30.98 -8.70
N GLY A 79 9.89 29.98 -9.23
CA GLY A 79 10.17 28.73 -8.54
C GLY A 79 10.19 27.52 -9.47
N ALA A 80 10.61 26.38 -8.92
CA ALA A 80 10.72 25.11 -9.64
C ALA A 80 10.40 23.90 -8.73
N GLY A 81 9.52 24.07 -7.76
CA GLY A 81 8.95 22.96 -6.97
C GLY A 81 7.44 22.91 -7.18
N ASP A 82 6.76 21.93 -6.58
CA ASP A 82 5.33 21.65 -6.77
C ASP A 82 4.47 22.91 -6.68
N THR A 83 4.70 23.73 -5.64
CA THR A 83 4.01 25.01 -5.44
C THR A 83 4.07 25.96 -6.64
N ALA A 84 5.18 25.97 -7.39
CA ALA A 84 5.33 26.83 -8.57
C ALA A 84 4.49 26.32 -9.75
N PHE A 85 4.45 25.01 -9.96
CA PHE A 85 3.67 24.42 -11.04
C PHE A 85 2.17 24.50 -10.75
N ASP A 86 1.74 24.27 -9.50
CA ASP A 86 0.39 24.54 -9.03
C ASP A 86 -0.02 26.00 -9.24
N CYS A 87 0.86 26.96 -8.92
CA CYS A 87 0.60 28.38 -9.16
C CYS A 87 0.46 28.67 -10.66
N ALA A 88 1.26 28.02 -11.51
CA ALA A 88 1.24 28.24 -12.96
C ALA A 88 -0.07 27.76 -13.59
N THR A 89 -0.48 26.53 -13.31
CA THR A 89 -1.73 25.94 -13.84
C THR A 89 -2.97 26.62 -13.24
N SER A 90 -2.91 27.02 -11.96
CA SER A 90 -3.97 27.80 -11.30
C SER A 90 -4.12 29.21 -11.89
N ALA A 91 -3.02 29.85 -12.29
CA ALA A 91 -3.06 31.16 -12.95
C ALA A 91 -3.82 31.10 -14.28
N LEU A 92 -3.69 30.00 -15.04
CA LEU A 92 -4.48 29.80 -16.26
C LEU A 92 -5.99 29.72 -15.97
N ARG A 93 -6.41 29.07 -14.88
CA ARG A 93 -7.83 29.06 -14.44
C ARG A 93 -8.33 30.45 -14.04
N CYS A 94 -7.43 31.32 -13.59
CA CYS A 94 -7.72 32.71 -13.25
C CYS A 94 -7.79 33.65 -14.48
N GLY A 95 -7.67 33.10 -15.70
CA GLY A 95 -7.77 33.86 -16.95
C GLY A 95 -6.43 34.43 -17.46
N ALA A 96 -5.29 33.93 -16.96
CA ALA A 96 -3.99 34.31 -17.48
C ALA A 96 -3.88 34.01 -18.98
N ARG A 97 -3.44 34.99 -19.76
CA ARG A 97 -3.23 34.84 -21.20
C ARG A 97 -1.96 34.04 -21.51
N ARG A 98 -0.95 34.15 -20.65
CA ARG A 98 0.34 33.47 -20.77
C ARG A 98 0.99 33.37 -19.40
N VAL A 99 1.65 32.24 -19.12
CA VAL A 99 2.35 32.02 -17.87
C VAL A 99 3.80 31.66 -18.17
N PHE A 100 4.72 32.37 -17.52
CA PHE A 100 6.14 32.05 -17.51
C PHE A 100 6.52 31.49 -16.14
N VAL A 101 7.14 30.32 -16.12
CA VAL A 101 7.73 29.73 -14.92
C VAL A 101 9.23 29.99 -14.98
N CYS A 102 9.71 30.91 -14.16
CA CYS A 102 11.10 31.35 -14.12
C CYS A 102 11.80 30.76 -12.90
N PHE A 103 13.01 30.24 -13.10
CA PHE A 103 13.79 29.63 -12.02
C PHE A 103 15.29 29.86 -12.19
N ARG A 104 15.99 29.98 -11.06
CA ARG A 104 17.39 30.39 -10.98
C ARG A 104 18.43 29.33 -11.39
N LYS A 105 17.99 28.15 -11.81
CA LYS A 105 18.85 27.01 -12.17
C LYS A 105 18.43 26.41 -13.52
N GLY A 106 19.05 25.32 -13.94
CA GLY A 106 18.68 24.60 -15.16
C GLY A 106 17.46 23.71 -15.00
N PHE A 107 16.94 23.20 -16.12
CA PHE A 107 15.83 22.23 -16.14
C PHE A 107 16.12 20.95 -15.34
N THR A 108 17.37 20.49 -15.34
CA THR A 108 17.83 19.33 -14.56
C THR A 108 17.80 19.57 -13.05
N ASN A 109 17.56 20.80 -12.61
CA ASN A 109 17.47 21.18 -11.20
C ASN A 109 16.03 21.48 -10.74
N ILE A 110 15.02 21.17 -11.56
CA ILE A 110 13.62 21.22 -11.15
C ILE A 110 13.44 20.22 -10.00
N ARG A 111 12.82 20.69 -8.91
CA ARG A 111 12.59 19.91 -7.68
C ARG A 111 11.29 19.11 -7.73
N ALA A 112 10.32 19.60 -8.48
CA ALA A 112 9.07 18.89 -8.69
C ALA A 112 9.32 17.60 -9.48
N VAL A 113 8.47 16.61 -9.26
CA VAL A 113 8.52 15.37 -10.04
C VAL A 113 8.17 15.65 -11.52
N PRO A 114 8.69 14.86 -12.49
CA PRO A 114 8.45 15.12 -13.91
C PRO A 114 6.98 15.21 -14.29
N GLU A 115 6.12 14.43 -13.62
CA GLU A 115 4.67 14.40 -13.84
C GLU A 115 4.03 15.76 -13.52
N GLU A 116 4.50 16.43 -12.47
CA GLU A 116 4.01 17.76 -12.04
C GLU A 116 4.43 18.85 -13.04
N MET A 117 5.68 18.77 -13.53
CA MET A 117 6.16 19.67 -14.58
C MET A 117 5.38 19.48 -15.90
N GLU A 118 5.05 18.24 -16.26
CA GLU A 118 4.38 17.92 -17.52
C GLU A 118 2.99 18.56 -17.60
N LEU A 119 2.24 18.64 -16.48
CA LEU A 119 0.94 19.32 -16.44
C LEU A 119 1.03 20.79 -16.90
N ALA A 120 2.02 21.54 -16.38
CA ALA A 120 2.23 22.92 -16.79
C ALA A 120 2.70 23.03 -18.26
N LYS A 121 3.49 22.07 -18.72
CA LYS A 121 3.99 22.01 -20.10
C LYS A 121 2.89 21.72 -21.12
N GLU A 122 2.01 20.75 -20.84
CA GLU A 122 0.85 20.43 -21.68
C GLU A 122 -0.10 21.63 -21.82
N GLU A 123 -0.24 22.42 -20.75
CA GLU A 123 -1.01 23.66 -20.74
C GLU A 123 -0.26 24.88 -21.31
N ARG A 124 0.90 24.65 -21.93
CA ARG A 124 1.71 25.65 -22.64
C ARG A 124 2.26 26.75 -21.74
N CYS A 125 2.55 26.46 -20.48
CA CYS A 125 3.40 27.32 -19.67
C CYS A 125 4.82 27.33 -20.25
N GLU A 126 5.47 28.49 -20.23
CA GLU A 126 6.83 28.65 -20.74
C GLU A 126 7.85 28.64 -19.63
N PHE A 127 8.89 27.84 -19.78
CA PHE A 127 9.92 27.66 -18.76
C PHE A 127 11.16 28.48 -19.11
N LEU A 128 11.56 29.36 -18.20
CA LEU A 128 12.72 30.23 -18.36
C LEU A 128 13.76 29.91 -17.27
N PRO A 129 14.72 29.01 -17.56
CA PRO A 129 15.76 28.62 -16.63
C PRO A 129 16.82 29.72 -16.50
N PHE A 130 17.72 29.55 -15.52
CA PHE A 130 18.91 30.41 -15.33
C PHE A 130 18.61 31.90 -15.11
N LEU A 131 17.48 32.22 -14.45
CA LEU A 131 17.07 33.59 -14.18
C LEU A 131 16.89 33.84 -12.67
N SER A 132 17.65 34.81 -12.15
CA SER A 132 17.49 35.29 -10.77
C SER A 132 16.84 36.69 -10.77
N PRO A 133 15.75 36.91 -10.01
CA PRO A 133 15.01 38.16 -10.07
C PRO A 133 15.76 39.30 -9.38
N ARG A 134 15.76 40.49 -10.01
CA ARG A 134 16.50 41.69 -9.54
C ARG A 134 15.62 42.86 -9.20
N GLN A 135 14.78 43.30 -10.13
CA GLN A 135 13.97 44.50 -9.94
C GLN A 135 12.57 44.33 -10.53
N VAL A 136 11.55 44.58 -9.72
CA VAL A 136 10.17 44.68 -10.22
C VAL A 136 9.99 46.00 -10.93
N LEU A 137 9.55 45.93 -12.18
CA LEU A 137 9.27 47.11 -13.00
C LEU A 137 7.82 47.53 -12.77
N LEU A 138 7.61 48.75 -12.27
CA LEU A 138 6.28 49.30 -12.02
C LEU A 138 5.93 50.35 -13.07
N LYS A 139 4.67 50.36 -13.52
CA LYS A 139 4.09 51.42 -14.35
C LYS A 139 2.74 51.82 -13.76
N ALA A 140 2.58 53.11 -13.48
CA ALA A 140 1.37 53.64 -12.82
C ALA A 140 0.98 52.88 -11.54
N GLY A 141 1.99 52.49 -10.74
CA GLY A 141 1.79 51.77 -9.48
C GLY A 141 1.49 50.27 -9.59
N ARG A 142 1.42 49.69 -10.80
CA ARG A 142 1.21 48.25 -11.00
C ARG A 142 2.41 47.57 -11.64
N VAL A 143 2.55 46.26 -11.45
CA VAL A 143 3.56 45.43 -12.10
C VAL A 143 3.42 45.57 -13.63
N ALA A 144 4.54 45.86 -14.28
CA ALA A 144 4.69 45.93 -15.73
C ALA A 144 5.77 44.97 -16.26
N GLY A 145 6.53 44.34 -15.35
CA GLY A 145 7.53 43.34 -15.66
C GLY A 145 8.46 43.03 -14.49
N LEU A 146 9.39 42.13 -14.75
CA LEU A 146 10.45 41.75 -13.83
C LEU A 146 11.78 41.74 -14.60
N GLU A 147 12.75 42.46 -14.06
CA GLU A 147 14.15 42.37 -14.49
C GLU A 147 14.84 41.24 -13.74
N PHE A 148 15.58 40.43 -14.50
CA PHE A 148 16.39 39.32 -14.01
C PHE A 148 17.83 39.54 -14.40
N CYS A 149 18.74 38.92 -13.67
CA CYS A 149 20.08 38.64 -14.14
C CYS A 149 20.18 37.15 -14.53
N ARG A 150 21.12 36.82 -15.41
CA ARG A 150 21.44 35.43 -15.74
C ARG A 150 22.14 34.77 -14.56
N THR A 151 21.91 33.47 -14.39
CA THR A 151 22.69 32.62 -13.49
C THR A 151 23.41 31.53 -14.24
N GLU A 152 24.53 31.07 -13.69
CA GLU A 152 25.27 29.93 -14.21
C GLU A 152 25.93 29.14 -13.08
N GLN A 153 26.36 27.93 -13.38
CA GLN A 153 27.07 27.09 -12.44
C GLN A 153 28.56 27.08 -12.79
N SER A 154 29.41 27.41 -11.82
CA SER A 154 30.87 27.31 -11.98
C SER A 154 31.32 25.85 -12.04
N GLU A 155 32.58 25.62 -12.41
CA GLU A 155 33.18 24.28 -12.44
C GLU A 155 33.14 23.60 -11.06
N ASP A 156 33.23 24.38 -9.97
CA ASP A 156 33.16 23.90 -8.59
C ASP A 156 31.72 23.62 -8.11
N GLY A 157 30.73 23.87 -8.97
CA GLY A 157 29.32 23.64 -8.69
C GLY A 157 28.61 24.79 -7.95
N GLU A 158 29.31 25.90 -7.69
CA GLU A 158 28.73 27.11 -7.12
C GLU A 158 27.84 27.83 -8.15
N TRP A 159 26.76 28.47 -7.67
CA TRP A 159 25.86 29.23 -8.53
C TRP A 159 26.23 30.70 -8.50
N LEU A 160 26.60 31.24 -9.66
CA LEU A 160 26.99 32.62 -9.86
C LEU A 160 25.87 33.40 -10.53
N GLU A 161 25.82 34.70 -10.26
CA GLU A 161 24.88 35.63 -10.87
C GLU A 161 25.67 36.66 -11.70
N ASP A 162 25.32 36.79 -12.98
CA ASP A 162 25.97 37.74 -13.90
C ASP A 162 25.10 39.01 -14.01
N GLU A 163 25.53 40.07 -13.34
CA GLU A 163 24.83 41.36 -13.28
C GLU A 163 24.84 42.12 -14.62
N GLU A 164 25.78 41.81 -15.54
CA GLU A 164 25.85 42.47 -16.85
C GLU A 164 24.83 41.85 -17.82
N GLN A 165 24.56 40.54 -17.67
CA GLN A 165 23.58 39.82 -18.47
C GLN A 165 22.17 39.93 -17.88
N THR A 166 21.48 41.02 -18.23
CA THR A 166 20.10 41.27 -17.75
C THR A 166 19.02 40.87 -18.77
N VAL A 167 17.87 40.44 -18.25
CA VAL A 167 16.67 40.11 -19.04
C VAL A 167 15.48 40.85 -18.44
N ARG A 168 14.75 41.60 -19.27
CA ARG A 168 13.50 42.27 -18.86
C ARG A 168 12.30 41.54 -19.45
N LEU A 169 11.54 40.87 -18.59
CA LEU A 169 10.32 40.17 -18.98
C LEU A 169 9.09 41.01 -18.65
N LYS A 170 8.27 41.33 -19.65
CA LYS A 170 7.00 42.03 -19.45
C LYS A 170 5.99 41.10 -18.77
N ALA A 171 5.35 41.59 -17.73
CA ALA A 171 4.33 40.86 -16.99
C ALA A 171 3.37 41.83 -16.30
N ASP A 172 2.14 41.37 -16.10
CA ASP A 172 1.10 42.10 -15.38
C ASP A 172 1.00 41.60 -13.93
N TYR A 173 1.45 40.36 -13.67
CA TYR A 173 1.41 39.72 -12.37
C TYR A 173 2.68 38.91 -12.08
N ILE A 174 3.07 38.86 -10.80
CA ILE A 174 4.17 38.04 -10.30
C ILE A 174 3.66 37.18 -9.13
N ILE A 175 3.94 35.89 -9.18
CA ILE A 175 3.64 34.93 -8.11
C ILE A 175 4.95 34.33 -7.59
N SER A 176 5.29 34.59 -6.34
CA SER A 176 6.48 34.01 -5.70
C SER A 176 6.16 32.66 -5.04
N ALA A 177 6.82 31.61 -5.51
CA ALA A 177 6.67 30.23 -5.04
C ALA A 177 8.02 29.66 -4.52
N PHE A 178 8.72 30.45 -3.68
CA PHE A 178 10.01 30.07 -3.09
C PHE A 178 9.91 29.09 -1.91
N GLY A 179 8.70 28.61 -1.61
CA GLY A 179 8.42 27.74 -0.48
C GLY A 179 7.91 28.52 0.72
N SER A 180 7.89 27.83 1.86
CA SER A 180 7.31 28.33 3.10
C SER A 180 8.33 28.23 4.23
N MET A 181 8.11 28.97 5.31
CA MET A 181 8.96 28.98 6.49
C MET A 181 8.13 29.19 7.76
N LEU A 182 8.81 29.10 8.91
CA LEU A 182 8.30 29.55 10.19
C LEU A 182 9.15 30.75 10.65
N ASP A 183 8.56 31.95 10.68
CA ASP A 183 9.25 33.18 11.12
C ASP A 183 8.50 33.99 12.19
N ASP A 184 7.28 33.57 12.56
CA ASP A 184 6.44 34.28 13.52
C ASP A 184 6.98 34.12 14.96
N PRO A 185 7.44 35.22 15.60
CA PRO A 185 7.98 35.16 16.96
C PRO A 185 6.97 34.63 17.98
N GLN A 186 5.67 34.85 17.77
CA GLN A 186 4.63 34.37 18.70
C GLN A 186 4.51 32.85 18.67
N VAL A 187 4.71 32.24 17.50
CA VAL A 187 4.70 30.77 17.37
C VAL A 187 5.94 30.18 18.03
N ALA A 188 7.11 30.81 17.83
CA ALA A 188 8.34 30.38 18.49
C ALA A 188 8.25 30.52 20.03
N GLU A 189 7.67 31.62 20.51
CA GLU A 189 7.42 31.84 21.94
C GLU A 189 6.45 30.81 22.51
N ALA A 190 5.38 30.49 21.78
CA ALA A 190 4.40 29.47 22.18
C ALA A 190 4.97 28.04 22.27
N LEU A 191 6.10 27.77 21.60
CA LEU A 191 6.80 26.49 21.64
C LEU A 191 7.80 26.39 22.80
N ALA A 192 8.16 27.48 23.45
CA ALA A 192 9.12 27.45 24.55
C ALA A 192 8.65 26.49 25.68
N PRO A 193 9.55 25.64 26.24
CA PRO A 193 11.01 25.65 26.10
C PRO A 193 11.57 24.66 25.05
N VAL A 194 10.78 24.22 24.06
CA VAL A 194 11.25 23.31 23.01
C VAL A 194 12.46 23.89 22.28
N LYS A 195 13.53 23.10 22.16
CA LYS A 195 14.72 23.48 21.40
C LYS A 195 14.39 23.59 19.92
N LEU A 196 14.78 24.70 19.30
CA LEU A 196 14.70 24.90 17.86
C LEU A 196 16.09 24.66 17.24
N ASN A 197 16.10 24.14 16.02
CA ASN A 197 17.32 23.96 15.23
C ASN A 197 17.73 25.27 14.51
N ARG A 198 18.80 25.22 13.71
CA ARG A 198 19.33 26.37 12.95
C ARG A 198 18.34 26.98 11.94
N TRP A 199 17.28 26.26 11.58
CA TRP A 199 16.25 26.69 10.64
C TRP A 199 15.02 27.27 11.33
N GLY A 200 15.04 27.39 12.66
CA GLY A 200 13.92 27.94 13.43
C GLY A 200 12.76 26.95 13.62
N THR A 201 12.93 25.69 13.27
CA THR A 201 11.93 24.62 13.48
C THR A 201 12.29 23.74 14.68
N PRO A 202 11.33 23.02 15.29
CA PRO A 202 11.61 22.12 16.41
C PRO A 202 12.71 21.11 16.09
N ASP A 203 13.67 21.00 17.01
CA ASP A 203 14.68 19.95 16.97
C ASP A 203 14.07 18.65 17.50
N ILE A 204 14.08 17.60 16.67
CA ILE A 204 13.42 16.33 16.96
C ILE A 204 14.33 15.13 16.75
N SER A 205 14.04 14.05 17.46
CA SER A 205 14.57 12.73 17.12
C SER A 205 13.85 12.18 15.89
N THR A 206 14.60 11.84 14.85
CA THR A 206 14.05 11.26 13.60
C THR A 206 13.43 9.88 13.80
N ASP A 207 13.79 9.17 14.86
CA ASP A 207 13.24 7.83 15.15
C ASP A 207 11.93 7.91 15.93
N THR A 208 11.77 8.91 16.80
CA THR A 208 10.64 9.00 17.73
C THR A 208 9.68 10.13 17.46
N MET A 209 10.10 11.10 16.63
CA MET A 209 9.43 12.39 16.41
C MET A 209 9.31 13.25 17.66
N GLN A 210 10.05 12.90 18.72
CA GLN A 210 10.04 13.58 20.01
C GLN A 210 10.96 14.79 20.00
N THR A 211 10.52 15.89 20.60
CA THR A 211 11.33 17.10 20.78
C THR A 211 12.26 16.98 22.00
N SER A 212 12.93 18.08 22.39
CA SER A 212 13.63 18.17 23.67
C SER A 212 12.74 17.97 24.90
N GLU A 213 11.43 18.22 24.77
CA GLU A 213 10.44 18.04 25.82
C GLU A 213 9.76 16.66 25.70
N PRO A 214 9.82 15.78 26.72
CA PRO A 214 9.35 14.40 26.58
C PRO A 214 7.87 14.23 26.21
N TRP A 215 7.05 15.24 26.52
CA TRP A 215 5.62 15.26 26.28
C TRP A 215 5.23 15.92 24.96
N VAL A 216 6.20 16.48 24.21
CA VAL A 216 5.98 17.21 22.96
C VAL A 216 6.67 16.50 21.80
N PHE A 217 5.90 16.25 20.75
CA PHE A 217 6.32 15.65 19.49
C PHE A 217 6.07 16.63 18.34
N ALA A 218 6.78 16.51 17.23
CA ALA A 218 6.51 17.29 16.03
C ALA A 218 6.65 16.44 14.77
N GLY A 219 5.86 16.73 13.73
CA GLY A 219 5.85 15.97 12.48
C GLY A 219 5.21 16.73 11.32
N GLY A 220 5.50 16.30 10.09
CA GLY A 220 5.11 17.00 8.86
C GLY A 220 6.09 18.11 8.49
N ASP A 221 5.69 19.06 7.64
CA ASP A 221 6.60 20.10 7.11
C ASP A 221 7.36 20.86 8.21
N ILE A 222 6.75 21.02 9.38
CA ILE A 222 7.35 21.73 10.52
C ILE A 222 8.54 20.98 11.13
N ALA A 223 8.61 19.66 10.96
CA ALA A 223 9.78 18.88 11.35
C ALA A 223 10.99 19.14 10.42
N GLY A 224 10.76 19.73 9.24
CA GLY A 224 11.80 20.00 8.24
C GLY A 224 12.35 18.74 7.54
N LEU A 225 11.67 17.60 7.71
CA LEU A 225 12.05 16.31 7.11
C LEU A 225 11.16 15.99 5.90
N ALA A 226 9.84 16.14 6.08
CA ALA A 226 8.85 15.85 5.05
C ALA A 226 8.79 16.94 3.99
N ASN A 227 8.70 16.53 2.72
CA ASN A 227 8.39 17.40 1.59
C ASN A 227 7.11 16.96 0.87
N THR A 228 6.55 15.81 1.26
CA THR A 228 5.35 15.23 0.67
C THR A 228 4.27 14.96 1.71
N THR A 229 3.04 14.83 1.24
CA THR A 229 1.90 14.47 2.10
C THR A 229 2.10 13.09 2.75
N VAL A 230 2.66 12.12 2.03
CA VAL A 230 2.85 10.75 2.54
C VAL A 230 3.90 10.70 3.66
N GLU A 231 4.98 11.47 3.53
CA GLU A 231 5.99 11.61 4.59
C GLU A 231 5.37 12.27 5.83
N SER A 232 4.61 13.34 5.67
CA SER A 232 3.93 14.02 6.78
C SER A 232 2.94 13.11 7.51
N VAL A 233 2.19 12.27 6.77
CA VAL A 233 1.31 11.25 7.35
C VAL A 233 2.13 10.20 8.11
N ASN A 234 3.29 9.79 7.57
CA ASN A 234 4.18 8.85 8.23
C ASN A 234 4.81 9.42 9.51
N ASP A 235 5.18 10.70 9.54
CA ASP A 235 5.67 11.36 10.76
C ASP A 235 4.62 11.30 11.87
N GLY A 236 3.36 11.63 11.55
CA GLY A 236 2.25 11.51 12.50
C GLY A 236 2.03 10.06 12.96
N LYS A 237 2.14 9.09 12.04
CA LYS A 237 2.05 7.66 12.36
C LYS A 237 3.17 7.22 13.31
N GLN A 238 4.42 7.65 13.05
CA GLN A 238 5.57 7.33 13.89
C GLN A 238 5.46 7.98 15.27
N ALA A 239 5.11 9.27 15.31
CA ALA A 239 4.86 9.99 16.55
C ALA A 239 3.79 9.29 17.41
N SER A 240 2.70 8.80 16.78
CA SER A 240 1.59 8.15 17.52
C SER A 240 2.03 6.97 18.38
N TRP A 241 2.99 6.17 17.91
CA TRP A 241 3.52 5.04 18.67
C TRP A 241 4.30 5.50 19.91
N HIS A 242 5.17 6.50 19.76
CA HIS A 242 5.99 6.99 20.86
C HIS A 242 5.21 7.87 21.82
N MET A 243 4.22 8.62 21.34
CA MET A 243 3.21 9.28 22.17
C MET A 243 2.44 8.26 23.00
N HIS A 244 2.02 7.14 22.39
CA HIS A 244 1.39 6.04 23.13
C HIS A 244 2.32 5.49 24.22
N ARG A 245 3.57 5.18 23.88
CA ARG A 245 4.57 4.71 24.87
C ARG A 245 4.78 5.71 26.01
N TYR A 246 4.88 7.01 25.69
CA TYR A 246 5.02 8.07 26.66
C TYR A 246 3.80 8.16 27.59
N ILE A 247 2.58 8.20 27.04
CA ILE A 247 1.36 8.24 27.86
C ILE A 247 1.27 7.01 28.77
N GLN A 248 1.60 5.82 28.27
CA GLN A 248 1.54 4.58 29.06
C GLN A 248 2.58 4.56 30.18
N SER A 249 3.78 5.11 29.96
CA SER A 249 4.80 5.20 30.99
C SER A 249 4.38 6.10 32.16
N LEU A 250 3.59 7.16 31.90
CA LEU A 250 2.97 7.99 32.95
C LEU A 250 1.99 7.20 33.85
N HIS A 251 1.51 6.05 33.38
CA HIS A 251 0.63 5.14 34.11
C HIS A 251 1.34 3.89 34.64
N GLY A 252 2.68 3.85 34.59
CA GLY A 252 3.46 2.69 35.00
C GLY A 252 3.26 1.46 34.11
N GLN A 253 2.73 1.64 32.90
CA GLN A 253 2.52 0.57 31.94
C GLN A 253 3.69 0.50 30.95
N ALA A 254 4.32 -0.67 30.85
CA ALA A 254 5.38 -0.92 29.90
C ALA A 254 4.80 -1.31 28.54
N VAL A 255 5.17 -0.58 27.50
CA VAL A 255 4.89 -0.91 26.10
C VAL A 255 6.17 -1.39 25.44
N GLY A 256 6.11 -2.53 24.75
CA GLY A 256 7.26 -3.16 24.09
C GLY A 256 7.97 -2.25 23.08
N ALA A 257 9.20 -2.61 22.73
CA ALA A 257 10.00 -1.83 21.78
C ALA A 257 9.49 -1.94 20.34
N VAL A 258 8.91 -3.09 19.97
CA VAL A 258 8.39 -3.36 18.61
C VAL A 258 7.03 -2.66 18.43
N PRO A 259 6.89 -1.75 17.45
CA PRO A 259 5.62 -1.09 17.14
C PRO A 259 4.50 -2.06 16.78
N LYS A 260 3.34 -1.89 17.42
CA LYS A 260 2.10 -2.64 17.16
C LYS A 260 0.95 -1.68 16.87
N LEU A 261 1.09 -0.89 15.81
CA LEU A 261 0.03 0.02 15.37
C LEU A 261 -1.16 -0.79 14.83
N PRO A 262 -2.41 -0.47 15.24
CA PRO A 262 -3.58 -1.15 14.71
C PRO A 262 -3.71 -0.98 13.19
N LEU A 263 -4.32 -1.97 12.55
CA LEU A 263 -4.79 -1.85 11.18
C LEU A 263 -6.03 -0.95 11.09
N PHE A 264 -6.46 -0.66 9.88
CA PHE A 264 -7.76 -0.05 9.62
C PHE A 264 -8.86 -1.11 9.70
N TYR A 265 -9.97 -0.79 10.37
CA TYR A 265 -11.13 -1.66 10.49
C TYR A 265 -12.41 -0.92 10.10
N SER A 266 -13.38 -1.69 9.61
CA SER A 266 -14.69 -1.28 9.17
C SER A 266 -15.74 -2.31 9.60
N ALA A 267 -17.02 -2.02 9.34
CA ALA A 267 -18.10 -2.97 9.59
C ALA A 267 -17.98 -4.27 8.77
N ILE A 268 -17.24 -4.25 7.65
CA ILE A 268 -17.03 -5.42 6.78
C ILE A 268 -16.18 -6.48 7.49
N ASP A 269 -15.20 -6.04 8.30
CA ASP A 269 -14.28 -6.94 9.00
C ASP A 269 -14.98 -7.76 10.11
N ALA A 270 -16.20 -7.37 10.49
CA ALA A 270 -17.04 -8.06 11.47
C ALA A 270 -18.02 -9.07 10.84
N VAL A 271 -18.02 -9.20 9.51
CA VAL A 271 -18.89 -10.17 8.82
C VAL A 271 -18.41 -11.59 9.11
N ASP A 272 -19.30 -12.42 9.66
CA ASP A 272 -19.05 -13.84 9.86
C ASP A 272 -19.07 -14.56 8.52
N ILE A 273 -17.94 -15.18 8.16
CA ILE A 273 -17.76 -15.96 6.94
C ILE A 273 -17.57 -17.45 7.25
N SER A 274 -17.86 -17.90 8.47
CA SER A 274 -17.80 -19.32 8.83
C SER A 274 -18.93 -20.12 8.18
N VAL A 275 -18.72 -21.44 8.04
CA VAL A 275 -19.71 -22.34 7.44
C VAL A 275 -19.64 -23.72 8.10
N GLU A 276 -20.79 -24.40 8.20
CA GLU A 276 -20.85 -25.80 8.63
C GLU A 276 -21.20 -26.70 7.43
N VAL A 277 -20.37 -27.71 7.19
CA VAL A 277 -20.57 -28.69 6.11
C VAL A 277 -20.36 -30.10 6.67
N CYS A 278 -21.34 -30.97 6.48
CA CYS A 278 -21.30 -32.36 6.96
C CYS A 278 -21.01 -32.50 8.47
N GLY A 279 -21.46 -31.54 9.29
CA GLY A 279 -21.20 -31.53 10.75
C GLY A 279 -19.79 -31.06 11.15
N ILE A 280 -19.01 -30.55 10.19
CA ILE A 280 -17.69 -29.95 10.43
C ILE A 280 -17.83 -28.43 10.31
N HIS A 281 -17.37 -27.71 11.33
CA HIS A 281 -17.31 -26.26 11.31
C HIS A 281 -16.01 -25.77 10.65
N PHE A 282 -16.15 -24.92 9.64
CA PHE A 282 -15.06 -24.28 8.94
C PHE A 282 -15.02 -22.80 9.33
N PRO A 283 -13.87 -22.26 9.80
CA PRO A 283 -13.77 -20.86 10.21
C PRO A 283 -13.91 -19.90 9.01
N ASN A 284 -13.64 -20.38 7.79
CA ASN A 284 -13.97 -19.75 6.52
C ASN A 284 -14.03 -20.82 5.41
N PRO A 285 -14.70 -20.57 4.28
CA PRO A 285 -14.93 -21.58 3.24
C PRO A 285 -13.74 -21.78 2.29
N PHE A 286 -12.58 -21.20 2.58
CA PHE A 286 -11.43 -21.24 1.69
C PHE A 286 -10.40 -22.25 2.18
N GLY A 287 -9.99 -23.16 1.29
CA GLY A 287 -9.03 -24.19 1.62
C GLY A 287 -8.08 -24.55 0.49
N LEU A 288 -6.96 -25.17 0.88
CA LEU A 288 -5.99 -25.70 -0.07
C LEU A 288 -6.40 -27.09 -0.55
N ALA A 289 -6.52 -27.27 -1.86
CA ALA A 289 -6.77 -28.57 -2.47
C ALA A 289 -5.57 -29.54 -2.32
N SER A 290 -5.80 -30.84 -2.51
CA SER A 290 -4.76 -31.87 -2.59
C SER A 290 -3.94 -31.69 -3.88
N ALA A 291 -2.84 -30.92 -3.79
CA ALA A 291 -2.18 -30.34 -4.95
C ALA A 291 -0.74 -29.89 -4.60
N PRO A 292 0.05 -29.33 -5.55
CA PRO A 292 1.39 -28.83 -5.26
C PRO A 292 1.49 -27.86 -4.05
N PRO A 293 0.52 -26.95 -3.78
CA PRO A 293 0.53 -26.11 -2.57
C PRO A 293 0.51 -26.88 -1.24
N THR A 294 0.12 -28.16 -1.26
CA THR A 294 0.06 -29.02 -0.08
C THR A 294 1.06 -30.19 -0.16
N THR A 295 2.17 -30.00 -0.90
CA THR A 295 3.25 -31.00 -1.04
C THR A 295 3.90 -31.42 0.29
N SER A 296 3.83 -30.59 1.32
CA SER A 296 4.39 -30.89 2.65
C SER A 296 3.55 -30.28 3.78
N CYS A 297 3.58 -30.90 4.96
CA CYS A 297 2.87 -30.41 6.15
C CYS A 297 3.34 -29.02 6.59
N ALA A 298 4.62 -28.68 6.36
CA ALA A 298 5.16 -27.35 6.62
C ALA A 298 4.52 -26.26 5.73
N MET A 299 4.08 -26.58 4.52
CA MET A 299 3.33 -25.65 3.67
C MET A 299 1.92 -25.42 4.21
N ILE A 300 1.25 -26.49 4.65
CA ILE A 300 -0.08 -26.42 5.27
C ILE A 300 -0.04 -25.59 6.55
N ARG A 301 0.96 -25.80 7.42
CA ARG A 301 1.18 -24.98 8.62
C ARG A 301 1.22 -23.49 8.29
N ARG A 302 2.07 -23.10 7.33
CA ARG A 302 2.15 -21.70 6.90
C ARG A 302 0.84 -21.19 6.33
N ALA A 303 0.06 -22.03 5.63
CA ALA A 303 -1.25 -21.64 5.14
C ALA A 303 -2.23 -21.34 6.29
N PHE A 304 -2.25 -22.15 7.35
CA PHE A 304 -3.06 -21.87 8.54
C PHE A 304 -2.60 -20.62 9.28
N GLU A 305 -1.29 -20.38 9.37
CA GLU A 305 -0.74 -19.11 9.91
C GLU A 305 -1.18 -17.88 9.11
N GLN A 306 -1.47 -18.04 7.82
CA GLN A 306 -2.02 -16.99 6.95
C GLN A 306 -3.56 -16.91 6.96
N GLY A 307 -4.26 -17.80 7.68
CA GLY A 307 -5.71 -17.75 7.86
C GLY A 307 -6.56 -18.64 6.94
N TRP A 308 -5.95 -19.58 6.19
CA TRP A 308 -6.73 -20.56 5.42
C TRP A 308 -7.60 -21.42 6.35
N GLY A 309 -8.89 -21.57 6.03
CA GLY A 309 -9.84 -22.24 6.91
C GLY A 309 -9.65 -23.76 6.97
N PHE A 310 -9.25 -24.36 5.84
CA PHE A 310 -8.96 -25.79 5.77
C PHE A 310 -7.86 -26.13 4.76
N ALA A 311 -7.32 -27.34 4.85
CA ALA A 311 -6.36 -27.84 3.88
C ALA A 311 -6.46 -29.35 3.71
N LEU A 312 -6.21 -29.80 2.48
CA LEU A 312 -6.08 -31.20 2.16
C LEU A 312 -4.60 -31.60 2.18
N THR A 313 -4.29 -32.77 2.71
CA THR A 313 -2.98 -33.38 2.45
C THR A 313 -2.84 -33.67 0.95
N LYS A 314 -1.62 -33.60 0.40
CA LYS A 314 -1.38 -34.22 -0.91
C LYS A 314 -1.76 -35.70 -0.79
N THR A 315 -2.49 -36.21 -1.79
CA THR A 315 -2.96 -37.60 -1.80
C THR A 315 -1.81 -38.55 -1.49
N PHE A 316 -1.96 -39.45 -0.53
CA PHE A 316 -0.94 -40.45 -0.19
C PHE A 316 -1.52 -41.86 -0.20
N GLY A 317 -0.65 -42.84 -0.44
CA GLY A 317 -0.96 -44.27 -0.46
C GLY A 317 -0.22 -45.04 0.62
N LEU A 318 -0.43 -46.36 0.66
CA LEU A 318 0.35 -47.27 1.49
C LEU A 318 1.78 -47.38 0.94
N ASP A 319 2.73 -47.83 1.76
CA ASP A 319 4.15 -47.89 1.37
C ASP A 319 4.41 -48.79 0.16
N LYS A 320 3.55 -49.80 -0.08
CA LYS A 320 3.60 -50.66 -1.27
C LYS A 320 3.21 -49.95 -2.57
N ASP A 321 2.52 -48.82 -2.47
CA ASP A 321 2.01 -48.01 -3.57
C ASP A 321 2.82 -46.71 -3.74
N LEU A 322 4.04 -46.64 -3.20
CA LEU A 322 4.94 -45.48 -3.35
C LEU A 322 5.24 -45.21 -4.82
N VAL A 323 5.24 -43.92 -5.17
CA VAL A 323 5.46 -43.42 -6.53
C VAL A 323 6.68 -42.53 -6.59
N THR A 324 7.23 -42.36 -7.79
CA THR A 324 8.31 -41.40 -8.10
C THR A 324 7.84 -40.50 -9.24
N ASN A 325 7.88 -39.19 -9.03
CA ASN A 325 7.49 -38.20 -10.04
C ASN A 325 8.56 -38.05 -11.12
N VAL A 326 8.12 -37.69 -12.34
CA VAL A 326 9.02 -37.30 -13.44
C VAL A 326 9.24 -35.79 -13.50
N SER A 327 10.21 -35.34 -14.30
CA SER A 327 10.47 -33.92 -14.54
C SER A 327 10.87 -33.70 -16.02
N PRO A 328 10.30 -32.71 -16.73
CA PRO A 328 9.32 -31.71 -16.28
C PRO A 328 7.89 -32.30 -16.11
N ARG A 329 7.08 -31.70 -15.24
CA ARG A 329 5.74 -32.25 -14.91
C ARG A 329 4.61 -31.25 -14.66
N ILE A 330 4.91 -29.95 -14.52
CA ILE A 330 3.91 -28.89 -14.40
C ILE A 330 4.29 -27.81 -15.41
N VAL A 331 3.36 -27.45 -16.29
CA VAL A 331 3.56 -26.45 -17.34
C VAL A 331 2.43 -25.44 -17.33
N ARG A 332 2.73 -24.20 -17.76
CA ARG A 332 1.70 -23.19 -17.98
C ARG A 332 0.75 -23.62 -19.09
N GLY A 333 -0.52 -23.27 -18.95
CA GLY A 333 -1.52 -23.46 -19.99
C GLY A 333 -1.27 -22.57 -21.20
N THR A 334 -1.69 -23.03 -22.37
CA THR A 334 -1.73 -22.24 -23.62
C THR A 334 -3.09 -21.60 -23.89
N THR A 335 -4.03 -21.74 -22.95
CA THR A 335 -5.44 -21.34 -23.07
C THR A 335 -5.67 -19.84 -23.23
N SER A 336 -4.69 -19.00 -22.89
CA SER A 336 -4.76 -17.54 -23.06
C SER A 336 -3.59 -16.99 -23.89
N GLY A 337 -3.11 -17.77 -24.86
CA GLY A 337 -2.04 -17.34 -25.77
C GLY A 337 -0.67 -17.21 -25.08
N PRO A 338 0.26 -16.41 -25.64
CA PRO A 338 1.63 -16.27 -25.15
C PRO A 338 1.76 -15.27 -23.99
N LEU A 339 0.83 -15.30 -23.04
CA LEU A 339 0.90 -14.49 -21.82
C LEU A 339 1.70 -15.23 -20.73
N PHE A 340 2.78 -14.61 -20.27
CA PHE A 340 3.68 -15.11 -19.23
C PHE A 340 3.57 -14.25 -17.97
N GLY A 341 4.05 -14.77 -16.84
CA GLY A 341 4.01 -14.05 -15.56
C GLY A 341 2.67 -14.23 -14.83
N PRO A 342 2.14 -13.19 -14.18
CA PRO A 342 1.00 -13.32 -13.25
C PRO A 342 -0.29 -13.78 -13.95
N GLY A 343 -1.19 -14.38 -13.19
CA GLY A 343 -2.54 -14.70 -13.66
C GLY A 343 -2.58 -15.71 -14.81
N GLN A 344 -1.72 -16.73 -14.78
CA GLN A 344 -1.79 -17.82 -15.77
C GLN A 344 -3.19 -18.43 -15.77
N SER A 345 -3.81 -18.51 -16.96
CA SER A 345 -5.21 -18.92 -17.10
C SER A 345 -5.45 -20.39 -16.77
N SER A 346 -4.43 -21.23 -16.93
CA SER A 346 -4.47 -22.63 -16.51
C SER A 346 -3.06 -23.18 -16.32
N PHE A 347 -2.99 -24.39 -15.73
CA PHE A 347 -1.80 -25.21 -15.67
C PHE A 347 -2.15 -26.62 -16.13
N LEU A 348 -1.21 -27.29 -16.79
CA LEU A 348 -1.29 -28.72 -17.06
C LEU A 348 -0.25 -29.41 -16.18
N ASN A 349 -0.64 -30.54 -15.58
CA ASN A 349 0.28 -31.35 -14.79
C ASN A 349 0.16 -32.83 -15.13
N ILE A 350 1.28 -33.53 -15.04
CA ILE A 350 1.39 -34.99 -15.09
C ILE A 350 1.99 -35.49 -13.76
N GLU A 351 1.66 -34.81 -12.66
CA GLU A 351 2.14 -35.13 -11.33
C GLU A 351 1.31 -36.29 -10.73
N LEU A 352 1.98 -37.18 -10.00
CA LEU A 352 1.34 -38.30 -9.31
C LEU A 352 0.87 -37.91 -7.91
N ILE A 353 0.50 -38.90 -7.11
CA ILE A 353 0.28 -38.76 -5.67
C ILE A 353 1.60 -38.38 -4.94
N SER A 354 1.53 -38.17 -3.64
CA SER A 354 2.68 -37.81 -2.81
C SER A 354 3.79 -38.86 -2.88
N GLU A 355 5.04 -38.40 -3.01
CA GLU A 355 6.25 -39.23 -2.86
C GLU A 355 6.61 -39.47 -1.39
N LYS A 356 5.85 -38.88 -0.45
CA LYS A 356 6.04 -39.03 1.00
C LYS A 356 5.14 -40.15 1.53
N THR A 357 5.66 -40.90 2.49
CA THR A 357 5.00 -42.08 3.08
C THR A 357 3.72 -41.73 3.84
N ALA A 358 2.85 -42.73 4.04
CA ALA A 358 1.68 -42.57 4.89
C ALA A 358 2.06 -42.20 6.33
N ALA A 359 3.18 -42.71 6.84
CA ALA A 359 3.70 -42.37 8.18
C ALA A 359 4.02 -40.88 8.30
N TYR A 360 4.67 -40.28 7.30
CA TYR A 360 4.94 -38.83 7.26
C TYR A 360 3.64 -38.02 7.35
N TRP A 361 2.63 -38.40 6.55
CA TRP A 361 1.36 -37.67 6.52
C TRP A 361 0.57 -37.84 7.81
N CYS A 362 0.46 -39.05 8.35
CA CYS A 362 -0.25 -39.30 9.59
C CYS A 362 0.40 -38.56 10.77
N GLN A 363 1.74 -38.58 10.87
CA GLN A 363 2.43 -37.79 11.91
C GLN A 363 2.17 -36.29 11.72
N GLY A 364 2.31 -35.78 10.48
CA GLY A 364 2.11 -34.36 10.21
C GLY A 364 0.67 -33.89 10.44
N VAL A 365 -0.34 -34.72 10.16
CA VAL A 365 -1.75 -34.41 10.47
C VAL A 365 -1.95 -34.28 11.98
N ALA A 366 -1.40 -35.21 12.77
CA ALA A 366 -1.48 -35.14 14.22
C ALA A 366 -0.83 -33.86 14.78
N GLU A 367 0.32 -33.46 14.24
CA GLU A 367 1.00 -32.21 14.59
C GLU A 367 0.20 -30.97 14.16
N LEU A 368 -0.38 -30.96 12.96
CA LEU A 368 -1.20 -29.86 12.47
C LEU A 368 -2.47 -29.69 13.31
N LYS A 369 -3.16 -30.77 13.67
CA LYS A 369 -4.38 -30.69 14.49
C LYS A 369 -4.10 -30.32 15.94
N LYS A 370 -2.93 -30.69 16.46
CA LYS A 370 -2.48 -30.24 17.79
C LYS A 370 -2.27 -28.72 17.81
N ASP A 371 -1.63 -28.17 16.79
CA ASP A 371 -1.25 -26.76 16.76
C ASP A 371 -2.36 -25.85 16.23
N PHE A 372 -3.25 -26.39 15.38
CA PHE A 372 -4.35 -25.68 14.73
C PHE A 372 -5.68 -26.43 14.94
N PRO A 373 -6.21 -26.47 16.18
CA PRO A 373 -7.40 -27.26 16.49
C PRO A 373 -8.66 -26.80 15.75
N ASN A 374 -8.75 -25.49 15.45
CA ASN A 374 -9.90 -24.86 14.79
C ASN A 374 -9.83 -24.93 13.25
N ASN A 375 -8.67 -25.24 12.67
CA ASN A 375 -8.52 -25.39 11.23
C ASN A 375 -8.82 -26.84 10.84
N VAL A 376 -9.51 -27.02 9.72
CA VAL A 376 -9.92 -28.35 9.27
C VAL A 376 -8.81 -28.98 8.43
N VAL A 377 -8.41 -30.21 8.77
CA VAL A 377 -7.43 -31.01 8.03
C VAL A 377 -8.12 -32.23 7.44
N ILE A 378 -8.08 -32.34 6.12
CA ILE A 378 -8.69 -33.44 5.37
C ILE A 378 -7.58 -34.31 4.78
N SER A 379 -7.53 -35.59 5.13
CA SER A 379 -6.53 -36.50 4.55
C SER A 379 -7.01 -37.05 3.22
N SER A 380 -6.32 -36.67 2.14
CA SER A 380 -6.53 -37.24 0.81
C SER A 380 -5.77 -38.56 0.69
N ILE A 381 -6.48 -39.65 0.40
CA ILE A 381 -5.95 -41.01 0.36
C ILE A 381 -6.29 -41.71 -0.95
N MET A 382 -5.39 -42.60 -1.40
CA MET A 382 -5.60 -43.43 -2.58
C MET A 382 -4.97 -44.81 -2.40
N CYS A 383 -5.71 -45.85 -2.78
CA CYS A 383 -5.22 -47.23 -2.88
C CYS A 383 -5.67 -47.87 -4.20
N SER A 384 -5.03 -48.98 -4.55
CA SER A 384 -5.53 -49.90 -5.58
C SER A 384 -6.95 -50.42 -5.25
N PHE A 385 -7.64 -51.07 -6.19
CA PHE A 385 -8.98 -51.62 -5.95
C PHE A 385 -8.96 -52.87 -5.07
N ASN A 386 -8.53 -52.69 -3.81
CA ASN A 386 -8.45 -53.72 -2.80
C ASN A 386 -9.10 -53.22 -1.49
N LYS A 387 -10.06 -53.99 -0.98
CA LYS A 387 -10.82 -53.63 0.22
C LYS A 387 -9.94 -53.52 1.47
N SER A 388 -8.97 -54.41 1.67
CA SER A 388 -8.12 -54.37 2.87
C SER A 388 -7.31 -53.09 2.91
N ASP A 389 -6.79 -52.68 1.76
CA ASP A 389 -5.90 -51.53 1.62
C ASP A 389 -6.63 -50.21 1.93
N TRP A 390 -7.82 -50.03 1.33
CA TRP A 390 -8.67 -48.88 1.62
C TRP A 390 -9.09 -48.82 3.09
N THR A 391 -9.34 -49.99 3.72
CA THR A 391 -9.70 -50.05 5.15
C THR A 391 -8.52 -49.70 6.04
N GLU A 392 -7.32 -50.17 5.69
CA GLU A 392 -6.08 -49.94 6.42
C GLU A 392 -5.70 -48.45 6.39
N ILE A 393 -5.59 -47.86 5.21
CA ILE A 393 -5.18 -46.46 5.08
C ILE A 393 -6.20 -45.48 5.68
N ALA A 394 -7.50 -45.77 5.57
CA ALA A 394 -8.55 -44.94 6.15
C ALA A 394 -8.48 -44.94 7.68
N LYS A 395 -8.21 -46.10 8.30
CA LYS A 395 -8.01 -46.20 9.75
C LYS A 395 -6.74 -45.48 10.21
N MET A 396 -5.66 -45.56 9.43
CA MET A 396 -4.42 -44.84 9.74
C MET A 396 -4.66 -43.32 9.70
N ALA A 397 -5.34 -42.82 8.67
CA ALA A 397 -5.65 -41.41 8.53
C ALA A 397 -6.63 -40.92 9.61
N GLU A 398 -7.68 -41.67 9.93
CA GLU A 398 -8.59 -41.34 11.05
C GLU A 398 -7.83 -41.30 12.39
N ALA A 399 -6.99 -42.31 12.66
CA ALA A 399 -6.21 -42.38 13.90
C ALA A 399 -5.21 -41.23 14.06
N SER A 400 -4.81 -40.58 12.97
CA SER A 400 -3.96 -39.37 13.02
C SER A 400 -4.69 -38.13 13.52
N GLY A 401 -6.02 -38.16 13.60
CA GLY A 401 -6.85 -37.04 14.02
C GLY A 401 -7.37 -36.17 12.88
N ALA A 402 -7.32 -36.65 11.63
CA ALA A 402 -7.94 -35.96 10.50
C ALA A 402 -9.44 -35.72 10.74
N ASP A 403 -9.94 -34.52 10.42
CA ASP A 403 -11.35 -34.17 10.62
C ASP A 403 -12.25 -34.88 9.59
N ALA A 404 -11.70 -35.13 8.39
CA ALA A 404 -12.37 -35.84 7.30
C ALA A 404 -11.36 -36.54 6.39
N LEU A 405 -11.88 -37.41 5.52
CA LEU A 405 -11.11 -38.11 4.50
C LEU A 405 -11.58 -37.69 3.11
N GLU A 406 -10.64 -37.47 2.19
CA GLU A 406 -10.92 -37.35 0.76
C GLU A 406 -10.46 -38.63 0.04
N LEU A 407 -11.37 -39.26 -0.70
CA LEU A 407 -11.06 -40.45 -1.48
C LEU A 407 -10.73 -40.04 -2.91
N ASN A 408 -9.46 -40.15 -3.29
CA ASN A 408 -9.01 -39.88 -4.65
C ASN A 408 -9.20 -41.16 -5.49
N LEU A 409 -10.11 -41.11 -6.48
CA LEU A 409 -10.49 -42.27 -7.29
C LEU A 409 -9.73 -42.37 -8.63
N SER A 410 -8.55 -41.77 -8.71
CA SER A 410 -7.73 -41.72 -9.94
C SER A 410 -6.94 -43.00 -10.21
N CYS A 411 -6.96 -43.98 -9.29
CA CYS A 411 -6.27 -45.25 -9.48
C CYS A 411 -6.83 -45.99 -10.72
N PRO A 412 -5.98 -46.40 -11.69
CA PRO A 412 -6.42 -47.13 -12.87
C PRO A 412 -6.94 -48.52 -12.46
N HIS A 413 -8.12 -48.89 -12.94
CA HIS A 413 -8.65 -50.23 -12.70
C HIS A 413 -8.09 -51.21 -13.74
N GLY A 414 -7.37 -52.24 -13.29
CA GLY A 414 -6.86 -53.31 -14.14
C GLY A 414 -7.94 -54.31 -14.53
N MET A 415 -8.84 -53.96 -15.46
CA MET A 415 -9.60 -54.92 -16.28
C MET A 415 -9.95 -54.30 -17.64
N GLY A 416 -9.19 -54.66 -18.68
CA GLY A 416 -9.26 -54.11 -20.04
C GLY A 416 -10.34 -54.72 -20.96
N GLU A 417 -11.33 -55.45 -20.45
CA GLU A 417 -12.24 -56.24 -21.30
C GLU A 417 -13.29 -55.43 -22.10
N ARG A 418 -13.30 -54.10 -21.98
CA ARG A 418 -14.19 -53.22 -22.80
C ARG A 418 -13.53 -51.93 -23.29
N GLY A 419 -12.22 -51.96 -23.55
CA GLY A 419 -11.58 -50.95 -24.40
C GLY A 419 -11.55 -49.52 -23.85
N MET A 420 -11.36 -49.30 -22.55
CA MET A 420 -11.02 -47.97 -22.00
C MET A 420 -10.08 -48.08 -20.79
N GLY A 421 -8.98 -47.33 -20.80
CA GLY A 421 -8.04 -47.18 -19.68
C GLY A 421 -8.60 -46.24 -18.60
N LEU A 422 -9.62 -46.70 -17.88
CA LEU A 422 -10.43 -45.86 -16.98
C LEU A 422 -9.93 -45.84 -15.54
N ALA A 423 -10.05 -44.67 -14.91
CA ALA A 423 -9.93 -44.49 -13.47
C ALA A 423 -11.15 -45.10 -12.74
N CYS A 424 -10.96 -45.57 -11.50
CA CYS A 424 -12.05 -46.12 -10.67
C CYS A 424 -13.25 -45.16 -10.53
N GLY A 425 -13.03 -43.85 -10.58
CA GLY A 425 -14.06 -42.82 -10.47
C GLY A 425 -15.06 -42.78 -11.64
N GLN A 426 -14.72 -43.32 -12.81
CA GLN A 426 -15.55 -43.26 -14.02
C GLN A 426 -16.57 -44.41 -14.11
N VAL A 427 -16.48 -45.43 -13.24
CA VAL A 427 -17.36 -46.60 -13.25
C VAL A 427 -18.33 -46.57 -12.06
N CYS A 428 -19.62 -46.27 -12.32
CA CYS A 428 -20.65 -46.11 -11.28
C CYS A 428 -20.81 -47.34 -10.36
N SER A 429 -20.65 -48.56 -10.88
CA SER A 429 -20.75 -49.80 -10.11
C SER A 429 -19.57 -49.99 -9.15
N VAL A 430 -18.35 -49.69 -9.59
CA VAL A 430 -17.13 -49.73 -8.78
C VAL A 430 -17.19 -48.68 -7.67
N ARG A 431 -17.65 -47.46 -7.99
CA ARG A 431 -17.88 -46.37 -7.01
C ARG A 431 -18.85 -46.80 -5.90
N SER A 432 -20.01 -47.33 -6.28
CA SER A 432 -21.04 -47.74 -5.31
C SER A 432 -20.55 -48.89 -4.43
N GLN A 433 -19.76 -49.82 -4.98
CA GLN A 433 -19.13 -50.89 -4.22
C GLN A 433 -18.04 -50.41 -3.27
N LEU A 434 -17.21 -49.44 -3.67
CA LEU A 434 -16.16 -48.90 -2.80
C LEU A 434 -16.77 -48.14 -1.61
N ILE A 435 -17.74 -47.26 -1.89
CA ILE A 435 -18.44 -46.46 -0.87
C ILE A 435 -19.21 -47.38 0.08
N SER A 436 -20.02 -48.31 -0.43
CA SER A 436 -20.77 -49.25 0.43
C SER A 436 -19.87 -50.14 1.28
N LYS A 437 -18.65 -50.50 0.81
CA LYS A 437 -17.70 -51.32 1.58
C LYS A 437 -16.94 -50.53 2.65
N LEU A 438 -16.69 -49.23 2.44
CA LEU A 438 -16.06 -48.34 3.43
C LEU A 438 -17.04 -47.95 4.55
N PHE A 439 -18.31 -47.70 4.22
CA PHE A 439 -19.35 -47.33 5.19
C PHE A 439 -19.75 -48.45 6.17
N VAL A 440 -19.39 -49.72 5.91
CA VAL A 440 -19.65 -50.85 6.82
C VAL A 440 -18.74 -50.84 8.04
N TYR A 441 -17.60 -50.15 7.97
CA TYR A 441 -16.79 -49.86 9.15
C TYR A 441 -17.23 -48.51 9.68
N THR A 442 -17.61 -48.46 10.96
CA THR A 442 -17.95 -47.25 11.73
C THR A 442 -16.77 -46.28 11.81
N LEU A 443 -16.41 -45.68 10.67
CA LEU A 443 -15.51 -44.55 10.58
C LEU A 443 -16.33 -43.32 11.00
N ARG A 444 -15.82 -42.57 11.98
CA ARG A 444 -16.46 -41.35 12.48
C ARG A 444 -16.24 -40.16 11.55
N CYS A 445 -15.33 -40.29 10.59
CA CYS A 445 -14.96 -39.25 9.64
C CYS A 445 -15.96 -39.09 8.48
N VAL A 446 -16.15 -37.84 8.06
CA VAL A 446 -16.86 -37.48 6.82
C VAL A 446 -16.00 -37.83 5.61
N PHE A 447 -16.63 -38.27 4.52
CA PHE A 447 -15.96 -38.58 3.25
C PHE A 447 -16.31 -37.57 2.17
N PHE A 448 -15.28 -36.99 1.54
CA PHE A 448 -15.39 -36.24 0.29
C PHE A 448 -14.86 -37.11 -0.86
N LEU A 449 -15.54 -37.08 -2.00
CA LEU A 449 -15.18 -37.89 -3.16
C LEU A 449 -14.65 -36.99 -4.28
N VAL A 450 -13.44 -37.26 -4.76
CA VAL A 450 -12.91 -36.61 -5.97
C VAL A 450 -12.91 -37.59 -7.13
N ILE A 451 -13.58 -37.19 -8.21
CA ILE A 451 -13.61 -37.89 -9.49
C ILE A 451 -12.88 -37.01 -10.49
N LEU A 452 -11.72 -37.46 -10.98
CA LEU A 452 -11.07 -36.85 -12.13
C LEU A 452 -11.65 -37.50 -13.41
N GLU A 453 -12.33 -36.71 -14.24
CA GLU A 453 -12.61 -37.12 -15.62
C GLU A 453 -11.34 -36.94 -16.45
N VAL A 454 -10.73 -38.06 -16.84
CA VAL A 454 -9.66 -38.06 -17.84
C VAL A 454 -10.34 -38.21 -19.21
N ASP A 455 -10.45 -37.12 -19.96
CA ASP A 455 -10.96 -37.16 -21.34
C ASP A 455 -9.80 -37.52 -22.28
N PHE A 456 -9.81 -38.74 -22.81
CA PHE A 456 -8.79 -39.24 -23.74
C PHE A 456 -9.02 -38.77 -25.20
N LYS A 457 -9.98 -37.88 -25.47
CA LYS A 457 -10.22 -37.33 -26.82
C LYS A 457 -9.30 -36.14 -27.13
N ALA A 458 -8.00 -36.41 -27.26
CA ALA A 458 -7.07 -35.48 -27.90
C ALA A 458 -6.04 -36.25 -28.73
N THR A 459 -6.50 -36.76 -29.86
CA THR A 459 -5.69 -37.06 -31.06
C THR A 459 -6.44 -36.58 -32.28
#